data_AF-A0A8H7BV08-F1
#
_entry.id   AF-A0A8H7BV08-F1
#
_cell.length_a   1.000
_cell.length_b   1.000
_cell.length_c   1.000
_cell.angle_alpha   90.00
_cell.angle_beta   90.00
_cell.angle_gamma   90.00
#
_symmetry.space_group_name_H-M   'P 1'
#
loop_
_entity.id
_entity.type
_entity.pdbx_description
1 polymer ?
#
loop_
_entity_poly.entity_id
_entity_poly.type
_entity_poly.pdbx_seq_one_letter_code
_entity_poly.pdbx_strand_id
1 'polypeptide(L)'
;MDDDGSLLAERVMAVQVTFDVIENQLHCNGVPVQIGVSNIQVEAQIAANPDKLSVTTEEDAALLQDTFDVGLATVEVTAAIVDEQKTEDGMSFRRISVQEKITEINGKEVVQTEAGQQILDVFEDGTTYRWAVDPMTGFLLPDSVSTKDALLASDEQTTSCAGAFLVEPILQWWHSQNNAVHFGIIALIVSVLFSIVYFVRQLVTIGDYEPVSVHEDAKPVNEVIWEEKKVASPAEEEKRPFLTQ
;
A
#
# COMPACT_ATOMS: atom_id res chain seq x y z
N MET A 1 -4.88 21.30 -27.55
CA MET A 1 -5.55 22.48 -28.11
C MET A 1 -5.08 22.60 -29.53
N ASP A 2 -5.98 22.56 -30.50
CA ASP A 2 -5.67 22.88 -31.90
C ASP A 2 -5.63 24.41 -32.09
N ASP A 3 -5.21 24.86 -33.27
CA ASP A 3 -5.16 26.27 -33.67
C ASP A 3 -6.55 26.97 -33.66
N ASP A 4 -7.64 26.22 -33.51
CA ASP A 4 -9.02 26.73 -33.42
C ASP A 4 -9.62 26.69 -31.99
N GLY A 5 -8.85 26.25 -30.99
CA GLY A 5 -9.30 26.13 -29.60
C GLY A 5 -10.14 24.89 -29.29
N SER A 6 -10.25 23.94 -30.22
CA SER A 6 -10.93 22.66 -29.97
C SER A 6 -10.11 21.71 -29.10
N LEU A 7 -10.82 20.91 -28.30
CA LEU A 7 -10.24 19.85 -27.46
C LEU A 7 -9.71 18.74 -28.37
N LEU A 8 -8.37 18.59 -28.42
CA LEU A 8 -7.71 17.56 -29.25
C LEU A 8 -7.89 16.13 -28.71
N ALA A 9 -8.14 16.00 -27.40
CA ALA A 9 -8.40 14.73 -26.73
C ALA A 9 -9.04 15.00 -25.35
N GLU A 10 -10.06 14.22 -25.02
CA GLU A 10 -10.64 14.14 -23.68
C GLU A 10 -10.00 12.97 -22.93
N ARG A 11 -9.63 13.19 -21.66
CA ARG A 11 -9.15 12.13 -20.77
C ARG A 11 -10.03 12.14 -19.52
N VAL A 12 -10.82 11.09 -19.37
CA VAL A 12 -11.64 10.87 -18.18
C VAL A 12 -10.78 10.17 -17.12
N MET A 13 -10.86 10.64 -15.88
CA MET A 13 -10.13 10.09 -14.73
C MET A 13 -11.09 10.01 -13.55
N ALA A 14 -10.89 9.04 -12.67
CA ALA A 14 -11.55 9.02 -11.38
C ALA A 14 -10.64 9.63 -10.32
N VAL A 15 -11.22 10.39 -9.40
CA VAL A 15 -10.53 10.94 -8.24
C VAL A 15 -11.28 10.47 -7.01
N GLN A 16 -10.56 9.86 -6.07
CA GLN A 16 -11.11 9.46 -4.79
C GLN A 16 -10.59 10.39 -3.70
N VAL A 17 -11.55 11.00 -3.00
CA VAL A 17 -11.34 11.80 -1.79
C VAL A 17 -12.17 11.19 -0.65
N THR A 18 -11.66 11.32 0.56
CA THR A 18 -12.23 10.78 1.78
C THR A 18 -12.49 11.92 2.74
N PHE A 19 -13.71 11.95 3.29
CA PHE A 19 -14.09 12.88 4.35
C PHE A 19 -14.12 12.17 5.69
N ASP A 20 -13.37 12.71 6.64
CA ASP A 20 -13.26 12.20 7.99
C ASP A 20 -13.53 13.32 8.98
N VAL A 21 -13.88 12.97 10.22
CA VAL A 21 -14.02 13.95 11.30
C VAL A 21 -13.06 13.59 12.40
N ILE A 22 -12.16 14.52 12.73
CA ILE A 22 -11.12 14.36 13.75
C ILE A 22 -11.30 15.52 14.73
N GLU A 23 -11.36 15.23 16.03
CA GLU A 23 -11.54 16.25 17.08
C GLU A 23 -12.72 17.20 16.79
N ASN A 24 -13.82 16.65 16.26
CA ASN A 24 -15.04 17.40 15.92
C ASN A 24 -14.86 18.44 14.78
N GLN A 25 -13.78 18.33 14.00
CA GLN A 25 -13.48 19.11 12.80
C GLN A 25 -13.55 18.20 11.56
N LEU A 26 -14.12 18.70 10.45
CA LEU A 26 -14.15 17.98 9.18
C LEU A 26 -12.77 18.03 8.52
N HIS A 27 -12.31 16.91 7.98
CA HIS A 27 -11.08 16.79 7.21
C HIS A 27 -11.38 16.16 5.85
N CYS A 28 -10.65 16.59 4.83
CA CYS A 28 -10.64 15.99 3.49
C CYS A 28 -9.22 15.47 3.22
N ASN A 29 -9.05 14.16 3.08
CA ASN A 29 -7.74 13.49 2.98
C ASN A 29 -6.74 14.00 4.03
N GLY A 30 -7.20 14.16 5.28
CA GLY A 30 -6.41 14.66 6.41
C GLY A 30 -6.26 16.18 6.49
N VAL A 31 -6.66 16.96 5.48
CA VAL A 31 -6.61 18.43 5.51
C VAL A 31 -7.86 19.01 6.15
N PRO A 32 -7.76 19.88 7.17
CA PRO A 32 -8.93 20.43 7.86
C PRO A 32 -9.77 21.32 6.94
N VAL A 33 -11.08 21.18 7.05
CA VAL A 33 -12.11 21.86 6.27
C VAL A 33 -13.06 22.61 7.21
N GLN A 34 -13.39 23.84 6.85
CA GLN A 34 -14.35 24.63 7.60
C GLN A 34 -15.78 24.39 7.08
N ILE A 35 -16.76 24.51 7.98
CA ILE A 35 -18.15 24.59 7.57
C ILE A 35 -18.33 25.84 6.70
N GLY A 36 -19.01 25.70 5.57
CA GLY A 36 -19.09 26.69 4.50
C GLY A 36 -18.40 26.18 3.23
N VAL A 37 -17.86 27.10 2.43
CA VAL A 37 -17.12 26.76 1.21
C VAL A 37 -15.62 26.91 1.50
N SER A 38 -14.86 25.85 1.26
CA SER A 38 -13.41 25.81 1.41
C SER A 38 -12.78 25.36 0.11
N ASN A 39 -11.73 26.06 -0.35
CA ASN A 39 -10.92 25.60 -1.46
C ASN A 39 -9.56 25.16 -0.91
N ILE A 40 -9.28 23.88 -1.02
CA ILE A 40 -8.13 23.22 -0.41
C ILE A 40 -7.38 22.39 -1.45
N GLN A 41 -6.10 22.17 -1.19
CA GLN A 41 -5.28 21.28 -1.98
C GLN A 41 -4.97 20.03 -1.16
N VAL A 42 -5.26 18.85 -1.72
CA VAL A 42 -5.11 17.56 -1.05
C VAL A 42 -4.40 16.57 -1.94
N GLU A 43 -3.71 15.60 -1.33
CA GLU A 43 -3.23 14.42 -2.03
C GLU A 43 -4.40 13.44 -2.19
N ALA A 44 -4.79 13.14 -3.43
CA ALA A 44 -5.91 12.27 -3.75
C ALA A 44 -5.46 11.05 -4.56
N GLN A 45 -6.21 9.97 -4.44
CA GLN A 45 -6.03 8.78 -5.27
C GLN A 45 -6.68 9.02 -6.63
N ILE A 46 -5.95 8.80 -7.70
CA ILE A 46 -6.36 9.11 -9.07
C ILE A 46 -6.21 7.86 -9.93
N ALA A 47 -7.29 7.44 -10.58
CA ALA A 47 -7.26 6.39 -11.58
C ALA A 47 -7.39 6.97 -12.98
N ALA A 48 -6.44 6.63 -13.84
CA ALA A 48 -6.38 7.12 -15.22
C ALA A 48 -7.48 6.56 -16.14
N ASN A 49 -8.15 5.48 -15.74
CA ASN A 49 -9.18 4.82 -16.52
C ASN A 49 -10.32 4.36 -15.59
N PRO A 50 -11.41 5.14 -15.48
CA PRO A 50 -12.52 4.85 -14.56
C PRO A 50 -13.29 3.58 -14.93
N ASP A 51 -13.34 3.17 -16.20
CA ASP A 51 -14.07 1.99 -16.66
C ASP A 51 -13.53 0.69 -16.05
N LYS A 52 -12.29 0.72 -15.56
CA LYS A 52 -11.65 -0.42 -14.90
C LYS A 52 -12.02 -0.55 -13.43
N LEU A 53 -12.74 0.40 -12.83
CA LEU A 53 -13.06 0.45 -11.40
C LEU A 53 -14.24 -0.45 -10.98
N SER A 54 -14.72 -1.34 -11.85
CA SER A 54 -15.81 -2.25 -11.50
C SER A 54 -15.34 -3.31 -10.51
N VAL A 55 -15.85 -3.25 -9.27
CA VAL A 55 -15.62 -4.29 -8.26
C VAL A 55 -16.65 -5.41 -8.46
N THR A 56 -16.21 -6.61 -8.83
CA THR A 56 -17.09 -7.79 -8.90
C THR A 56 -16.76 -8.86 -7.85
N THR A 57 -15.55 -8.83 -7.30
CA THR A 57 -15.05 -9.74 -6.27
C THR A 57 -14.15 -8.99 -5.27
N GLU A 58 -13.88 -9.58 -4.09
CA GLU A 58 -12.94 -9.00 -3.12
C GLU A 58 -11.50 -8.94 -3.64
N GLU A 59 -11.12 -9.87 -4.53
CA GLU A 59 -9.80 -9.88 -5.20
C GLU A 59 -9.65 -8.69 -6.16
N ASP A 60 -10.74 -8.27 -6.82
CA ASP A 60 -10.75 -7.08 -7.66
C ASP A 60 -10.48 -5.82 -6.84
N ALA A 61 -11.02 -5.72 -5.62
CA ALA A 61 -10.82 -4.55 -4.77
C ALA A 61 -9.34 -4.35 -4.39
N ALA A 62 -8.60 -5.44 -4.16
CA ALA A 62 -7.16 -5.38 -3.89
C ALA A 62 -6.36 -4.95 -5.13
N LEU A 63 -6.71 -5.47 -6.31
CA LEU A 63 -6.08 -5.06 -7.57
C LEU A 63 -6.38 -3.60 -7.92
N LEU A 64 -7.57 -3.10 -7.55
CA LEU A 64 -7.96 -1.72 -7.81
C LEU A 64 -7.17 -0.71 -6.99
N GLN A 65 -6.78 -1.03 -5.75
CA GLN A 65 -5.91 -0.15 -4.97
C GLN A 65 -4.57 0.10 -5.68
N ASP A 66 -4.03 -0.90 -6.38
CA ASP A 66 -2.81 -0.76 -7.18
C ASP A 66 -3.02 0.07 -8.47
N THR A 67 -4.26 0.31 -8.88
CA THR A 67 -4.57 1.13 -10.09
C THR A 67 -4.61 2.62 -9.83
N PHE A 68 -4.64 3.03 -8.55
CA PHE A 68 -4.65 4.44 -8.18
C PHE A 68 -3.22 4.95 -8.00
N ASP A 69 -2.91 6.02 -8.72
CA ASP A 69 -1.73 6.84 -8.45
C ASP A 69 -2.09 7.93 -7.42
N VAL A 70 -1.12 8.38 -6.62
CA VAL A 70 -1.30 9.56 -5.78
C VAL A 70 -1.00 10.81 -6.60
N GLY A 71 -1.92 11.78 -6.60
CA GLY A 71 -1.68 13.09 -7.21
C GLY A 71 -2.29 14.23 -6.40
N LEU A 72 -1.96 15.44 -6.80
CA LEU A 72 -2.37 16.65 -6.13
C LEU A 72 -3.67 17.16 -6.74
N ALA A 73 -4.72 17.27 -5.95
CA ALA A 73 -6.03 17.75 -6.38
C ALA A 73 -6.42 19.03 -5.64
N THR A 74 -6.94 20.01 -6.37
CA THR A 74 -7.60 21.17 -5.78
C THR A 74 -9.09 20.88 -5.68
N VAL A 75 -9.59 20.84 -4.46
CA VAL A 75 -10.96 20.46 -4.11
C VAL A 75 -11.67 21.65 -3.48
N GLU A 76 -12.78 22.05 -4.08
CA GLU A 76 -13.76 22.93 -3.47
C GLU A 76 -14.73 22.08 -2.66
N VAL A 77 -14.66 22.19 -1.35
CA VAL A 77 -15.54 21.47 -0.43
C VAL A 77 -16.60 22.43 0.08
N THR A 78 -17.87 22.07 -0.12
CA THR A 78 -19.01 22.77 0.47
C THR A 78 -19.57 21.90 1.59
N ALA A 79 -19.37 22.35 2.84
CA ALA A 79 -19.87 21.69 4.03
C ALA A 79 -20.97 22.52 4.70
N ALA A 80 -22.07 21.89 5.09
CA ALA A 80 -23.19 22.57 5.74
C ALA A 80 -23.77 21.70 6.87
N ILE A 81 -24.10 22.34 8.00
CA ILE A 81 -24.87 21.68 9.06
C ILE A 81 -26.33 21.67 8.61
N VAL A 82 -26.87 20.47 8.43
CA VAL A 82 -28.23 20.23 7.95
C VAL A 82 -29.20 20.11 9.12
N ASP A 83 -28.75 19.49 10.20
CA ASP A 83 -29.57 19.23 11.38
C ASP A 83 -28.71 19.14 12.64
N GLU A 84 -29.31 19.47 13.77
CA GLU A 84 -28.72 19.29 15.10
C GLU A 84 -29.82 18.80 16.03
N GLN A 85 -29.69 17.55 16.47
CA GLN A 85 -30.69 16.91 17.31
C GLN A 85 -30.08 16.42 18.62
N LYS A 86 -30.93 16.35 19.64
CA LYS A 86 -30.63 15.69 20.91
C LYS A 86 -31.41 14.39 20.97
N THR A 87 -30.69 13.28 21.06
CA THR A 87 -31.24 11.95 21.29
C THR A 87 -31.90 11.91 22.68
N GLU A 88 -32.87 11.00 22.85
CA GLU A 88 -33.59 10.81 24.12
C GLU A 88 -32.67 10.52 25.31
N ASP A 89 -31.50 9.93 25.04
CA ASP A 89 -30.44 9.65 26.01
C ASP A 89 -29.63 10.90 26.43
N GLY A 90 -29.96 12.07 25.90
CA GLY A 90 -29.30 13.35 26.18
C GLY A 90 -28.04 13.64 25.35
N MET A 91 -27.63 12.70 24.49
CA MET A 91 -26.54 12.91 23.53
C MET A 91 -26.99 13.83 22.39
N SER A 92 -26.16 14.79 21.99
CA SER A 92 -26.41 15.58 20.79
C SER A 92 -25.59 15.08 19.61
N PHE A 93 -26.16 15.18 18.41
CA PHE A 93 -25.45 14.93 17.17
C PHE A 93 -25.77 16.02 16.15
N ARG A 94 -24.79 16.30 15.30
CA ARG A 94 -24.87 17.25 14.20
C ARG A 94 -24.76 16.50 12.89
N ARG A 95 -25.74 16.69 12.03
CA ARG A 95 -25.72 16.17 10.65
C ARG A 95 -25.06 17.20 9.75
N ILE A 96 -23.98 16.81 9.11
CA ILE A 96 -23.20 17.62 8.19
C ILE A 96 -23.35 17.02 6.79
N SER A 97 -23.82 17.82 5.83
CA SER A 97 -23.71 17.48 4.42
C SER A 97 -22.41 18.06 3.88
N VAL A 98 -21.69 17.24 3.12
CA VAL A 98 -20.46 17.60 2.44
C VAL A 98 -20.64 17.31 0.97
N GLN A 99 -20.26 18.28 0.14
CA GLN A 99 -20.22 18.15 -1.31
C GLN A 99 -18.83 18.54 -1.78
N GLU A 100 -18.19 17.69 -2.57
CA GLU A 100 -16.93 18.00 -3.22
C GLU A 100 -17.11 18.48 -4.65
N LYS A 101 -16.19 19.35 -5.06
CA LYS A 101 -15.98 19.71 -6.44
C LYS A 101 -14.49 19.75 -6.78
N ILE A 102 -14.05 18.85 -7.65
CA ILE A 102 -12.66 18.83 -8.14
C ILE A 102 -12.52 19.89 -9.23
N THR A 103 -11.61 20.85 -9.00
CA THR A 103 -11.38 21.97 -9.94
C THR A 103 -10.04 21.85 -10.65
N GLU A 104 -9.07 21.17 -10.05
CA GLU A 104 -7.74 21.02 -10.62
C GLU A 104 -7.13 19.68 -10.22
N ILE A 105 -6.36 19.08 -11.13
CA ILE A 105 -5.56 17.88 -10.89
C ILE A 105 -4.16 18.10 -11.46
N ASN A 106 -3.13 17.97 -10.63
CA ASN A 106 -1.72 18.07 -10.99
C ASN A 106 -1.39 19.33 -11.83
N GLY A 107 -1.89 20.50 -11.45
CA GLY A 107 -1.62 21.75 -12.18
C GLY A 107 -2.58 22.04 -13.34
N LYS A 108 -3.57 21.17 -13.60
CA LYS A 108 -4.46 21.25 -14.76
C LYS A 108 -5.91 21.39 -14.32
N GLU A 109 -6.57 22.41 -14.85
CA GLU A 109 -8.00 22.60 -14.65
C GLU A 109 -8.79 21.43 -15.24
N VAL A 110 -9.78 20.95 -14.49
CA VAL A 110 -10.63 19.84 -14.89
C VAL A 110 -12.10 20.21 -14.75
N VAL A 111 -12.92 19.59 -15.59
CA VAL A 111 -14.37 19.68 -15.49
C VAL A 111 -14.87 18.38 -14.87
N GLN A 112 -15.44 18.48 -13.68
CA GLN A 112 -16.06 17.34 -13.02
C GLN A 112 -17.42 17.05 -13.65
N THR A 113 -17.61 15.80 -14.06
CA THR A 113 -18.87 15.30 -14.62
C THR A 113 -19.85 14.86 -13.55
N GLU A 114 -19.33 14.30 -12.44
CA GLU A 114 -20.10 13.75 -11.33
C GLU A 114 -19.59 14.32 -10.01
N ALA A 115 -20.41 15.10 -9.31
CA ALA A 115 -20.12 15.54 -7.96
C ALA A 115 -20.66 14.51 -6.97
N GLY A 116 -19.81 14.01 -6.08
CA GLY A 116 -20.29 13.23 -4.96
C GLY A 116 -20.83 14.15 -3.87
N GLN A 117 -21.69 13.55 -3.05
CA GLN A 117 -22.25 14.16 -1.86
C GLN A 117 -22.25 13.10 -0.78
N GLN A 118 -21.81 13.49 0.41
CA GLN A 118 -21.81 12.63 1.58
C GLN A 118 -22.53 13.33 2.72
N ILE A 119 -23.19 12.54 3.56
CA ILE A 119 -23.80 13.04 4.80
C ILE A 119 -23.13 12.32 5.97
N LEU A 120 -22.70 13.10 6.96
CA LEU A 120 -22.04 12.61 8.15
C LEU A 120 -22.84 13.04 9.38
N ASP A 121 -23.17 12.10 10.25
CA ASP A 121 -23.66 12.40 11.59
C ASP A 121 -22.48 12.38 12.56
N VAL A 122 -22.23 13.51 13.22
CA VAL A 122 -21.13 13.69 14.17
C VAL A 122 -21.70 13.84 15.58
N PHE A 123 -21.35 12.92 16.45
CA PHE A 123 -21.81 12.88 17.84
C PHE A 123 -20.83 13.59 18.77
N GLU A 124 -21.32 14.07 19.92
CA GLU A 124 -20.47 14.73 20.93
C GLU A 124 -19.37 13.83 21.51
N ASP A 125 -19.57 12.51 21.51
CA ASP A 125 -18.57 11.53 21.96
C ASP A 125 -17.44 11.31 20.93
N GLY A 126 -17.52 11.98 19.78
CA GLY A 126 -16.57 11.86 18.68
C GLY A 126 -16.87 10.71 17.72
N THR A 127 -17.94 9.94 17.95
CA THR A 127 -18.38 8.93 16.98
C THR A 127 -18.98 9.59 15.74
N THR A 128 -18.88 8.92 14.60
CA THR A 128 -19.36 9.43 13.32
C THR A 128 -20.05 8.34 12.53
N TYR A 129 -21.25 8.62 12.00
CA TYR A 129 -21.90 7.75 11.03
C TYR A 129 -21.87 8.37 9.64
N ARG A 130 -21.48 7.58 8.64
CA ARG A 130 -21.45 7.99 7.23
C ARG A 130 -22.68 7.45 6.51
N TRP A 131 -23.28 8.33 5.74
CA TRP A 131 -24.44 8.04 4.93
C TRP A 131 -24.11 8.34 3.47
N ALA A 132 -24.33 7.35 2.61
CA ALA A 132 -24.38 7.53 1.17
C ALA A 132 -25.79 8.02 0.79
N VAL A 133 -25.87 8.90 -0.21
CA VAL A 133 -27.15 9.36 -0.76
C VAL A 133 -27.45 8.53 -2.00
N ASP A 134 -28.58 7.82 -1.99
CA ASP A 134 -29.05 7.13 -3.20
C ASP A 134 -29.39 8.17 -4.28
N PRO A 135 -28.71 8.16 -5.44
CA PRO A 135 -28.92 9.15 -6.49
C PRO A 135 -30.33 9.08 -7.11
N MET A 136 -31.03 7.95 -7.02
CA MET A 136 -32.36 7.77 -7.62
C MET A 136 -33.49 8.20 -6.68
N THR A 137 -33.31 8.02 -5.37
CA THR A 137 -34.39 8.22 -4.39
C THR A 137 -34.12 9.33 -3.38
N GLY A 138 -32.86 9.74 -3.23
CA GLY A 138 -32.41 10.65 -2.17
C GLY A 138 -32.45 10.03 -0.77
N PHE A 139 -32.70 8.72 -0.64
CA PHE A 139 -32.64 8.04 0.66
C PHE A 139 -31.20 7.95 1.16
N LEU A 140 -31.05 8.08 2.47
CA LEU A 140 -29.78 7.85 3.16
C LEU A 140 -29.58 6.36 3.34
N LEU A 141 -28.51 5.84 2.74
CA LEU A 141 -28.06 4.47 2.92
C LEU A 141 -26.86 4.48 3.88
N PRO A 142 -26.78 3.56 4.84
CA PRO A 142 -25.56 3.43 5.64
C PRO A 142 -24.40 3.13 4.69
N ASP A 143 -23.32 3.89 4.82
CA ASP A 143 -22.13 3.64 4.02
C ASP A 143 -21.58 2.26 4.37
N SER A 144 -21.28 1.44 3.35
CA SER A 144 -20.80 0.06 3.49
C SER A 144 -19.54 -0.07 4.37
N VAL A 145 -18.78 1.02 4.51
CA VAL A 145 -17.62 1.12 5.42
C VAL A 145 -18.06 1.17 6.88
N SER A 146 -19.07 1.98 7.21
CA SER A 146 -19.64 2.02 8.57
C SER A 146 -20.32 0.72 8.95
N THR A 147 -20.85 -0.05 7.99
CA THR A 147 -21.44 -1.35 8.28
C THR A 147 -20.40 -2.39 8.69
N LYS A 148 -19.16 -2.32 8.18
CA LYS A 148 -18.06 -3.20 8.64
C LYS A 148 -17.66 -2.88 10.07
N ASP A 149 -17.51 -1.61 10.43
CA ASP A 149 -17.18 -1.22 11.81
C ASP A 149 -18.35 -1.43 12.78
N ALA A 150 -19.60 -1.26 12.33
CA ALA A 150 -20.79 -1.54 13.13
C ALA A 150 -21.07 -3.05 13.29
N LEU A 151 -20.80 -3.88 12.27
CA LEU A 151 -20.84 -5.35 12.42
C LEU A 151 -19.72 -5.87 13.31
N LEU A 152 -18.55 -5.22 13.31
CA LEU A 152 -17.45 -5.55 14.23
C LEU A 152 -17.75 -5.15 15.69
N ALA A 153 -18.70 -4.24 15.91
CA ALA A 153 -19.20 -3.90 17.25
C ALA A 153 -20.35 -4.81 17.72
N SER A 154 -21.03 -5.52 16.81
CA SER A 154 -22.18 -6.37 17.14
C SER A 154 -21.94 -7.88 17.01
N ASP A 155 -20.78 -8.33 16.52
CA ASP A 155 -20.52 -9.76 16.33
C ASP A 155 -19.39 -10.26 17.23
N GLU A 156 -19.72 -10.36 18.51
CA GLU A 156 -19.13 -11.33 19.44
C GLU A 156 -19.55 -12.75 19.02
N GLN A 157 -19.31 -13.18 17.77
CA GLN A 157 -19.40 -14.58 17.38
C GLN A 157 -18.69 -14.92 16.06
N THR A 158 -17.39 -15.23 16.21
CA THR A 158 -16.74 -16.37 15.54
C THR A 158 -16.92 -16.50 14.01
N THR A 159 -16.11 -15.81 13.22
CA THR A 159 -15.49 -16.42 12.02
C THR A 159 -14.32 -15.58 11.54
N SER A 160 -13.12 -15.84 12.09
CA SER A 160 -11.87 -15.25 11.60
C SER A 160 -10.87 -16.33 11.24
N CYS A 161 -10.24 -16.09 10.10
CA CYS A 161 -9.21 -16.84 9.40
C CYS A 161 -8.12 -17.40 10.34
N ALA A 162 -7.71 -18.64 10.08
CA ALA A 162 -6.79 -19.42 10.91
C ALA A 162 -5.33 -18.90 11.01
N GLY A 163 -5.04 -17.67 10.59
CA GLY A 163 -3.71 -17.04 10.65
C GLY A 163 -3.61 -15.78 11.52
N ALA A 164 -4.72 -15.11 11.83
CA ALA A 164 -4.71 -13.81 12.51
C ALA A 164 -4.77 -13.89 14.05
N PHE A 165 -5.26 -15.02 14.58
CA PHE A 165 -5.60 -15.18 16.00
C PHE A 165 -4.42 -15.07 16.99
N LEU A 166 -3.18 -15.24 16.53
CA LEU A 166 -2.01 -15.16 17.41
C LEU A 166 -1.35 -13.79 17.43
N VAL A 167 -1.60 -12.94 16.44
CA VAL A 167 -0.85 -11.69 16.25
C VAL A 167 -1.65 -10.47 16.69
N GLU A 168 -2.97 -10.48 16.49
CA GLU A 168 -3.85 -9.35 16.84
C GLU A 168 -3.86 -8.99 18.33
N PRO A 169 -3.97 -9.93 19.28
CA PRO A 169 -3.95 -9.58 20.71
C PRO A 169 -2.60 -9.01 21.16
N ILE A 170 -1.52 -9.49 20.54
CA ILE A 170 -0.15 -9.07 20.85
C ILE A 170 0.11 -7.67 20.30
N LEU A 171 -0.39 -7.39 19.09
CA LEU A 171 -0.24 -6.08 18.45
C LEU A 171 -1.01 -4.99 19.21
N GLN A 172 -2.23 -5.30 19.64
CA GLN A 172 -3.03 -4.38 20.46
C GLN A 172 -2.41 -4.16 21.84
N TRP A 173 -1.90 -5.20 22.48
CA TRP A 173 -1.16 -5.09 23.73
C TRP A 173 0.11 -4.24 23.58
N TRP A 174 0.86 -4.44 22.49
CA TRP A 174 2.10 -3.73 22.17
C TRP A 174 1.85 -2.22 22.07
N HIS A 175 0.85 -1.80 21.29
CA HIS A 175 0.48 -0.39 21.15
C HIS A 175 -0.03 0.24 22.46
N SER A 176 -0.47 -0.57 23.42
CA SER A 176 -0.92 -0.12 24.75
C SER A 176 0.22 0.11 25.76
N GLN A 177 1.47 -0.29 25.44
CA GLN A 177 2.58 -0.18 26.39
C GLN A 177 3.29 1.18 26.38
N ASN A 178 3.91 1.53 27.52
CA ASN A 178 4.72 2.73 27.64
C ASN A 178 6.09 2.56 26.93
N ASN A 179 6.74 3.67 26.53
CA ASN A 179 8.02 3.66 25.80
C ASN A 179 9.12 2.87 26.52
N ALA A 180 9.13 2.85 27.86
CA ALA A 180 10.12 2.08 28.63
C ALA A 180 10.03 0.56 28.42
N VAL A 181 8.81 0.03 28.24
CA VAL A 181 8.57 -1.41 28.00
C VAL A 181 8.99 -1.77 26.57
N HIS A 182 8.70 -0.89 25.61
CA HIS A 182 9.19 -1.02 24.23
C HIS A 182 10.72 -1.12 24.16
N PHE A 183 11.43 -0.21 24.83
CA PHE A 183 12.90 -0.25 24.88
C PHE A 183 13.42 -1.53 25.56
N GLY A 184 12.76 -2.00 26.62
CA GLY A 184 13.14 -3.24 27.30
C GLY A 184 13.01 -4.48 26.40
N ILE A 185 11.91 -4.60 25.67
CA ILE A 185 11.66 -5.74 24.78
C ILE A 185 12.61 -5.71 23.58
N ILE A 186 12.84 -4.55 22.98
CA ILE A 186 13.80 -4.39 21.88
C ILE A 186 15.22 -4.77 22.36
N ALA A 187 15.65 -4.30 23.53
CA ALA A 187 16.96 -4.63 24.08
C ALA A 187 17.13 -6.14 24.33
N LEU A 188 16.07 -6.80 24.80
CA LEU A 188 16.07 -8.25 25.02
C LEU A 188 16.20 -9.03 23.71
N ILE A 189 15.44 -8.65 22.67
CA ILE A 189 15.51 -9.28 21.35
C ILE A 189 16.92 -9.13 20.77
N VAL A 190 17.48 -7.92 20.82
CA VAL A 190 18.84 -7.65 20.33
C VAL A 190 19.88 -8.49 21.09
N SER A 191 19.77 -8.61 22.41
CA SER A 191 20.67 -9.42 23.23
C SER A 191 20.61 -10.92 22.88
N VAL A 192 19.40 -11.45 22.61
CA VAL A 192 19.22 -12.84 22.21
C VAL A 192 19.82 -13.10 20.83
N LEU A 193 19.56 -12.22 19.86
CA LEU A 193 20.15 -12.33 18.52
C LEU A 193 21.67 -12.28 18.57
N PHE A 194 22.24 -11.39 19.39
CA PHE A 194 23.70 -11.31 19.56
C PHE A 194 24.28 -12.59 20.17
N SER A 195 23.58 -13.20 21.13
CA SER A 195 23.98 -14.47 21.75
C SER A 195 23.92 -15.64 20.77
N ILE A 196 22.90 -15.69 19.90
CA ILE A 196 22.78 -16.70 18.84
C ILE A 196 23.94 -16.56 17.84
N VAL A 197 24.24 -15.34 17.39
CA VAL A 197 25.37 -15.07 16.50
C VAL A 197 26.70 -15.49 17.14
N TYR A 198 26.89 -15.19 18.43
CA TYR A 198 28.08 -15.63 19.16
C TYR A 198 28.19 -17.15 19.26
N PHE A 199 27.07 -17.84 19.52
CA PHE A 199 27.02 -19.30 19.58
C PHE A 199 27.30 -19.96 18.22
N VAL A 200 26.75 -19.43 17.13
CA VAL A 200 27.06 -19.88 15.77
C VAL A 200 28.54 -19.66 15.45
N ARG A 201 29.11 -18.52 15.85
CA ARG A 201 30.54 -18.27 15.68
C ARG A 201 31.40 -19.30 16.44
N GLN A 202 31.02 -19.65 17.67
CA GLN A 202 31.70 -20.69 18.45
C GLN A 202 31.62 -22.07 17.77
N LEU A 203 30.47 -22.42 17.19
CA LEU A 203 30.30 -23.66 16.43
C LEU A 203 31.18 -23.71 15.17
N VAL A 204 31.32 -22.60 14.44
CA VAL A 204 32.17 -22.53 13.25
C VAL A 204 33.65 -22.64 13.60
N THR A 205 34.07 -22.14 14.76
CA THR A 205 35.47 -22.27 15.23
C THR A 205 35.84 -23.65 15.77
N ILE A 206 34.86 -24.53 16.03
CA ILE A 206 35.08 -25.92 16.51
C ILE A 206 35.23 -26.90 15.33
N GLY A 207 34.93 -26.48 14.09
CA GLY A 207 35.27 -27.24 12.89
C GLY A 207 36.76 -27.10 12.61
N ASP A 208 37.59 -27.96 13.21
CA ASP A 208 39.00 -28.11 12.85
C ASP A 208 39.11 -28.38 11.35
N TYR A 209 39.45 -27.35 10.59
CA TYR A 209 40.00 -27.52 9.26
C TYR A 209 41.41 -28.06 9.48
N GLU A 210 41.60 -29.36 9.33
CA GLU A 210 42.92 -29.99 9.32
C GLU A 210 43.58 -29.60 7.99
N PRO A 211 44.53 -28.63 7.94
CA PRO A 211 45.22 -28.37 6.70
C PRO A 211 46.06 -29.61 6.41
N VAL A 212 45.86 -30.22 5.24
CA VAL A 212 46.75 -31.28 4.74
C VAL A 212 48.14 -30.67 4.61
N SER A 213 48.97 -30.82 5.64
CA SER A 213 50.38 -30.47 5.59
C SER A 213 51.06 -31.53 4.73
N VAL A 214 51.33 -31.17 3.47
CA VAL A 214 52.28 -31.91 2.64
C VAL A 214 53.64 -31.79 3.34
N HIS A 215 54.06 -32.88 3.99
CA HIS A 215 55.39 -33.01 4.53
C HIS A 215 56.41 -32.90 3.38
N GLU A 216 57.04 -31.74 3.26
CA GLU A 216 58.39 -31.65 2.72
C GLU A 216 59.33 -32.32 3.73
N ASP A 217 59.80 -33.51 3.40
CA ASP A 217 61.17 -33.95 3.70
C ASP A 217 61.41 -35.36 3.11
N ALA A 218 62.12 -35.40 1.97
CA ALA A 218 63.33 -36.23 1.75
C ALA A 218 63.55 -36.67 0.28
N LYS A 219 64.38 -35.85 -0.38
CA LYS A 219 65.44 -36.17 -1.36
C LYS A 219 65.13 -36.35 -2.86
N PRO A 220 66.11 -35.92 -3.70
CA PRO A 220 65.87 -35.51 -5.09
C PRO A 220 66.54 -36.46 -6.09
N VAL A 221 65.81 -36.98 -7.07
CA VAL A 221 66.44 -37.66 -8.22
C VAL A 221 65.53 -37.50 -9.43
N ASN A 222 66.05 -36.77 -10.45
CA ASN A 222 65.85 -36.93 -11.89
C ASN A 222 64.40 -37.05 -12.42
N GLU A 223 63.96 -36.40 -13.50
CA GLU A 223 64.63 -35.95 -14.70
C GLU A 223 63.58 -35.13 -15.49
N VAL A 224 64.06 -34.09 -16.16
CA VAL A 224 63.50 -33.42 -17.34
C VAL A 224 62.30 -34.12 -18.00
N ILE A 225 61.09 -33.58 -17.83
CA ILE A 225 59.89 -33.92 -18.62
C ILE A 225 59.63 -32.75 -19.57
N TRP A 226 60.50 -32.58 -20.57
CA TRP A 226 60.18 -31.82 -21.78
C TRP A 226 60.48 -32.73 -22.97
N GLU A 227 59.47 -33.46 -23.43
CA GLU A 227 59.39 -33.84 -24.83
C GLU A 227 58.03 -33.46 -25.41
N GLU A 228 58.11 -32.39 -26.19
CA GLU A 228 57.31 -31.97 -27.32
C GLU A 228 56.49 -33.11 -27.99
N LYS A 229 55.18 -33.12 -27.79
CA LYS A 229 54.26 -33.92 -28.63
C LYS A 229 53.35 -33.01 -29.45
N LYS A 230 53.65 -33.00 -30.74
CA LYS A 230 53.05 -32.20 -31.81
C LYS A 230 51.53 -32.37 -31.91
N VAL A 231 50.91 -31.21 -32.17
CA VAL A 231 49.51 -30.93 -32.48
C VAL A 231 49.03 -31.76 -33.69
N ALA A 232 47.86 -32.36 -33.59
CA ALA A 232 47.12 -32.92 -34.72
C ALA A 232 45.92 -32.02 -35.04
N SER A 233 45.95 -31.35 -36.19
CA SER A 233 44.78 -30.67 -36.78
C SER A 233 44.35 -31.44 -38.04
N PRO A 234 43.05 -31.62 -38.30
CA PRO A 234 42.55 -32.25 -39.52
C PRO A 234 42.30 -31.16 -40.57
N ALA A 235 43.01 -31.22 -41.71
CA ALA A 235 42.59 -30.75 -43.03
C ALA A 235 43.80 -30.38 -43.89
N GLU A 236 44.24 -31.30 -44.75
CA GLU A 236 44.81 -30.92 -46.05
C GLU A 236 44.10 -31.76 -47.13
N GLU A 237 43.05 -31.16 -47.70
CA GLU A 237 42.50 -31.54 -48.99
C GLU A 237 43.50 -31.17 -50.09
N GLU A 238 44.33 -32.13 -50.51
CA GLU A 238 45.15 -31.99 -51.71
C GLU A 238 44.28 -32.27 -52.95
N LYS A 239 43.86 -31.19 -53.64
CA LYS A 239 43.21 -31.25 -54.95
C LYS A 239 44.15 -31.90 -55.99
N ARG A 240 43.72 -32.97 -56.64
CA ARG A 240 44.28 -33.45 -57.92
C ARG A 240 43.19 -33.42 -59.01
N PRO A 241 43.55 -33.11 -60.27
CA PRO A 241 42.64 -32.55 -61.24
C PRO A 241 41.84 -33.60 -62.02
N PHE A 242 40.72 -33.11 -62.56
CA PHE A 242 39.84 -33.75 -63.53
C PHE A 242 40.59 -34.38 -64.72
N LEU A 243 40.20 -35.59 -65.11
CA LEU A 243 39.97 -36.01 -66.51
C LEU A 243 39.57 -37.50 -66.60
N THR A 244 38.42 -37.75 -67.28
CA THR A 244 38.03 -38.92 -68.10
C THR A 244 38.10 -40.33 -67.47
N GLN A 245 37.09 -41.20 -67.60
CA GLN A 245 36.31 -41.55 -68.79
C GLN A 245 35.06 -42.34 -68.35
#